data_AF-A0A3R7P954-F1
#
_entry.id   AF-A0A3R7P954-F1
#
_cell.length_a   1.000
_cell.length_b   1.000
_cell.length_c   1.000
_cell.angle_alpha   90.00
_cell.angle_beta   90.00
_cell.angle_gamma   90.00
#
_symmetry.space_group_name_H-M   'P 1'
#
loop_
_entity.id
_entity.type
_entity.pdbx_description
1 polymer ?
#
loop_
_entity_poly.entity_id
_entity_poly.type
_entity_poly.pdbx_seq_one_letter_code
_entity_poly.pdbx_strand_id
1 'polypeptide(L)'
;PSYKSAWGSPASPASQTQGYPHNTLGMTKSSLDAHSPHLRQPDPYQMFGPTSSRLASSGSGQIQLWQFLLELLSDSSNANCITWEGTNGEFKLTDPDEVARRWGERKSKPNMNYDKLSRALR
;
A
#
# COMPACT_ATOMS: atom_id res chain seq x y z
N PRO A 1 -19.85 38.74 -42.82
CA PRO A 1 -18.58 39.48 -42.71
C PRO A 1 -17.40 38.57 -43.03
N SER A 2 -16.69 38.87 -44.12
CA SER A 2 -15.57 38.11 -44.67
C SER A 2 -14.28 38.92 -44.50
N TYR A 3 -13.24 38.32 -43.92
CA TYR A 3 -11.82 38.61 -44.14
C TYR A 3 -11.11 37.31 -43.73
N LYS A 4 -10.40 36.54 -44.57
CA LYS A 4 -9.31 36.74 -45.55
C LYS A 4 -7.95 37.07 -44.92
N SER A 5 -7.08 36.07 -45.02
CA SER A 5 -5.63 36.16 -45.32
C SER A 5 -4.66 36.51 -44.18
N ALA A 6 -3.43 36.03 -44.10
CA ALA A 6 -2.68 34.90 -44.69
C ALA A 6 -1.19 35.03 -44.24
N TRP A 7 -0.39 34.00 -44.55
CA TRP A 7 1.08 33.97 -44.70
C TRP A 7 1.97 33.92 -43.44
N GLY A 8 2.86 32.91 -43.40
CA GLY A 8 3.98 32.88 -42.48
C GLY A 8 4.67 31.52 -42.30
N SER A 9 5.21 30.93 -43.37
CA SER A 9 6.40 30.06 -43.27
C SER A 9 7.54 30.82 -43.96
N PRO A 10 8.81 30.70 -43.52
CA PRO A 10 9.59 29.54 -43.96
C PRO A 10 10.74 29.06 -43.03
N ALA A 11 11.27 27.89 -43.41
CA ALA A 11 12.67 27.49 -43.38
C ALA A 11 13.37 27.12 -42.07
N SER A 12 13.67 25.82 -41.95
CA SER A 12 14.91 25.32 -41.34
C SER A 12 16.11 25.58 -42.25
N PRO A 13 17.32 25.68 -41.68
CA PRO A 13 18.45 24.96 -42.26
C PRO A 13 19.27 24.20 -41.21
N ALA A 14 20.16 23.36 -41.73
CA ALA A 14 20.75 22.19 -41.11
C ALA A 14 22.05 22.44 -40.31
N SER A 15 22.42 21.40 -39.56
CA SER A 15 23.78 20.94 -39.23
C SER A 15 24.76 21.86 -38.50
N GLN A 16 25.25 21.40 -37.34
CA GLN A 16 26.69 21.43 -37.04
C GLN A 16 27.08 20.46 -35.91
N THR A 17 28.12 19.70 -36.20
CA THR A 17 28.84 18.76 -35.35
C THR A 17 29.96 19.50 -34.62
N GLN A 18 30.19 19.21 -33.34
CA GLN A 18 31.47 19.49 -32.69
C GLN A 18 31.64 18.60 -31.45
N GLY A 19 32.76 17.89 -31.37
CA GLY A 19 33.06 16.90 -30.32
C GLY A 19 34.11 17.34 -29.29
N TYR A 20 34.23 16.47 -28.28
CA TYR A 20 35.31 16.22 -27.29
C TYR A 20 35.48 17.24 -26.14
N PRO A 21 35.92 16.84 -24.91
CA PRO A 21 36.78 15.69 -24.62
C PRO A 21 36.44 14.80 -23.40
N HIS A 22 37.15 13.68 -23.37
CA HIS A 22 37.35 12.67 -22.33
C HIS A 22 37.72 13.27 -20.96
N ASN A 23 37.12 12.73 -19.88
CA ASN A 23 37.78 12.65 -18.59
C ASN A 23 37.38 11.35 -17.85
N THR A 24 38.35 10.47 -17.71
CA THR A 24 38.42 9.34 -16.78
C THR A 24 38.24 9.79 -15.32
N LEU A 25 37.49 9.03 -14.52
CA LEU A 25 37.93 8.47 -13.22
C LEU A 25 36.77 7.75 -12.49
N GLY A 26 36.91 6.43 -12.39
CA GLY A 26 36.60 5.60 -11.22
C GLY A 26 35.25 5.74 -10.50
N MET A 27 34.32 4.85 -10.83
CA MET A 27 33.46 4.22 -9.82
C MET A 27 33.43 2.71 -10.07
N THR A 28 34.43 2.03 -9.51
CA THR A 28 34.37 0.59 -9.25
C THR A 28 33.40 0.33 -8.10
N LYS A 29 32.24 -0.26 -8.40
CA LYS A 29 31.70 -1.35 -7.56
C LYS A 29 30.70 -2.17 -8.35
N SER A 30 31.22 -3.22 -8.96
CA SER A 30 30.47 -4.40 -9.34
C SER A 30 29.77 -4.99 -8.11
N SER A 31 28.45 -5.09 -8.16
CA SER A 31 27.68 -6.23 -7.66
C SER A 31 26.38 -6.17 -8.47
N LEU A 32 26.31 -6.75 -9.66
CA LEU A 32 25.81 -8.12 -9.81
C LEU A 32 24.94 -8.55 -8.63
N ASP A 33 23.71 -8.07 -8.59
CA ASP A 33 22.59 -8.94 -8.27
C ASP A 33 21.54 -8.80 -9.36
N ALA A 34 21.06 -9.96 -9.77
CA ALA A 34 20.43 -10.20 -11.03
C ALA A 34 19.01 -9.63 -11.08
N HIS A 35 18.58 -9.32 -12.29
CA HIS A 35 17.18 -9.18 -12.62
C HIS A 35 16.45 -10.48 -12.27
N SER A 36 15.84 -10.54 -11.08
CA SER A 36 14.61 -11.29 -10.89
C SER A 36 13.46 -10.35 -11.16
N PRO A 37 12.70 -10.50 -12.28
CA PRO A 37 11.38 -9.92 -12.40
C PRO A 37 10.41 -10.77 -11.56
N HIS A 38 10.73 -11.03 -10.30
CA HIS A 38 9.74 -11.55 -9.38
C HIS A 38 8.93 -10.33 -8.98
N LEU A 39 7.81 -10.15 -9.69
CA LEU A 39 6.69 -9.26 -9.38
C LEU A 39 6.87 -8.63 -7.99
N ARG A 40 7.28 -7.36 -7.93
CA ARG A 40 7.36 -6.60 -6.67
C ARG A 40 5.94 -6.48 -6.14
N GLN A 41 5.43 -7.52 -5.49
CA GLN A 41 4.17 -7.43 -4.79
C GLN A 41 4.37 -6.38 -3.69
N PRO A 42 3.63 -5.26 -3.74
CA PRO A 42 3.74 -4.24 -2.72
C PRO A 42 3.41 -4.87 -1.37
N ASP A 43 4.21 -4.54 -0.35
CA ASP A 43 3.91 -4.97 1.00
C ASP A 43 2.49 -4.50 1.37
N PRO A 44 1.59 -5.41 1.79
CA PRO A 44 0.19 -5.08 1.96
C PRO A 44 -0.03 -4.07 3.08
N TYR A 45 0.84 -4.00 4.09
CA TYR A 45 0.75 -3.00 5.14
C TYR A 45 1.12 -1.61 4.64
N GLN A 46 2.02 -1.50 3.67
CA GLN A 46 2.31 -0.21 3.03
C GLN A 46 1.17 0.28 2.15
N MET A 47 0.43 -0.65 1.51
CA MET A 47 -0.69 -0.30 0.65
C MET A 47 -1.98 -0.02 1.42
N PHE A 48 -2.33 -0.91 2.36
CA PHE A 48 -3.60 -0.86 3.08
C PHE A 48 -3.49 -0.20 4.45
N GLY A 49 -2.31 -0.16 5.09
CA GLY A 49 -2.14 0.39 6.44
C GLY A 49 -2.70 1.80 6.62
N PRO A 50 -2.31 2.80 5.80
CA PRO A 50 -2.82 4.15 5.91
C PRO A 50 -4.34 4.24 5.72
N THR A 51 -4.88 3.47 4.78
CA THR A 51 -6.32 3.43 4.49
C THR A 51 -7.09 2.79 5.64
N SER A 52 -6.59 1.67 6.16
CA SER A 52 -7.18 0.93 7.27
C SER A 52 -7.19 1.73 8.56
N SER A 53 -6.10 2.44 8.88
CA SER A 53 -6.02 3.34 10.03
C SER A 53 -7.07 4.46 9.95
N ARG A 54 -7.27 5.06 8.77
CA ARG A 54 -8.29 6.10 8.55
C ARG A 54 -9.71 5.55 8.69
N LEU A 55 -9.98 4.37 8.15
CA LEU A 55 -11.31 3.73 8.21
C LEU A 55 -11.64 3.19 9.61
N ALA A 56 -10.63 2.77 10.36
CA ALA A 56 -10.77 2.31 11.74
C ALA A 56 -11.08 3.46 12.71
N SER A 57 -10.55 4.65 12.44
CA SER A 57 -10.72 5.84 13.28
C SER A 57 -12.20 6.23 13.41
N SER A 58 -12.81 5.90 14.55
CA SER A 58 -14.18 6.27 14.88
C SER A 58 -14.19 7.36 15.94
N GLY A 59 -14.61 8.57 15.55
CA GLY A 59 -14.72 9.72 16.47
C GLY A 59 -15.81 9.58 17.55
N SER A 60 -16.49 8.43 17.65
CA SER A 60 -17.69 8.25 18.48
C SER A 60 -17.54 7.29 19.68
N GLY A 61 -16.35 6.77 19.99
CA GLY A 61 -16.12 5.85 21.12
C GLY A 61 -16.78 4.46 20.98
N GLN A 62 -17.70 4.27 20.04
CA GLN A 62 -18.32 2.99 19.71
C GLN A 62 -17.67 2.38 18.47
N ILE A 63 -16.65 1.54 18.69
CA ILE A 63 -16.01 0.79 17.61
C ILE A 63 -16.85 -0.44 17.21
N GLN A 64 -16.93 -0.68 15.90
CA GLN A 64 -17.53 -1.87 15.28
C GLN A 64 -16.47 -2.95 15.01
N LEU A 65 -16.89 -4.20 14.81
CA LEU A 65 -15.95 -5.31 14.58
C LEU A 65 -15.07 -5.06 13.36
N TRP A 66 -15.64 -4.66 12.23
CA TRP A 66 -14.87 -4.40 11.01
C TRP A 66 -13.83 -3.27 11.20
N GLN A 67 -14.18 -2.20 11.92
CA GLN A 67 -13.25 -1.11 12.23
C GLN A 67 -12.11 -1.58 13.13
N PHE A 68 -12.43 -2.41 14.12
CA PHE A 68 -11.45 -3.01 15.01
C PHE A 68 -10.49 -3.94 14.26
N LEU A 69 -10.99 -4.76 13.33
CA LEU A 69 -10.13 -5.61 12.51
C LEU A 69 -9.20 -4.78 11.62
N LEU A 70 -9.72 -3.71 10.99
CA LEU A 70 -8.90 -2.78 10.22
C LEU A 70 -7.85 -2.05 11.08
N GLU A 71 -8.18 -1.74 12.33
CA GLU A 71 -7.23 -1.16 13.29
C GLU A 71 -6.06 -2.11 13.54
N LEU A 72 -6.33 -3.38 13.84
CA LEU A 72 -5.28 -4.40 14.03
C LEU A 72 -4.46 -4.59 12.74
N LEU A 73 -5.13 -4.66 11.60
CA LEU A 73 -4.51 -4.81 10.29
C LEU A 73 -3.72 -3.58 9.82
N SER A 74 -3.87 -2.42 10.47
CA SER A 74 -3.11 -1.22 10.12
C SER A 74 -1.66 -1.26 10.58
N ASP A 75 -1.33 -2.16 11.52
CA ASP A 75 0.01 -2.32 12.08
C ASP A 75 0.48 -3.78 11.93
N SER A 76 1.64 -3.96 11.29
CA SER A 76 2.25 -5.27 11.09
C SER A 76 2.70 -5.96 12.37
N SER A 77 2.80 -5.22 13.49
CA SER A 77 3.05 -5.80 14.82
C SER A 77 1.97 -6.80 15.26
N ASN A 78 0.76 -6.72 14.68
CA ASN A 78 -0.35 -7.63 14.96
C ASN A 78 -0.39 -8.87 14.06
N ALA A 79 0.58 -9.04 13.15
CA ALA A 79 0.62 -10.16 12.20
C ALA A 79 0.59 -11.55 12.87
N ASN A 80 0.98 -11.62 14.13
CA ASN A 80 0.92 -12.84 14.95
C ASN A 80 -0.52 -13.31 15.24
N CYS A 81 -1.52 -12.43 15.18
CA CYS A 81 -2.93 -12.81 15.36
C CYS A 81 -3.85 -12.45 14.17
N ILE A 82 -3.52 -11.43 13.39
CA ILE A 82 -4.24 -11.06 12.17
C ILE A 82 -3.32 -10.37 11.16
N THR A 83 -3.38 -10.77 9.89
CA THR A 83 -2.53 -10.21 8.83
C THR A 83 -3.28 -10.10 7.52
N TRP A 84 -2.89 -9.14 6.70
CA TRP A 84 -3.26 -9.12 5.29
C TRP A 84 -2.71 -10.37 4.60
N GLU A 85 -3.48 -10.91 3.67
CA GLU A 85 -3.12 -12.07 2.84
C GLU A 85 -3.68 -11.85 1.43
N GLY A 86 -3.08 -12.45 0.40
CA GLY A 86 -3.66 -12.45 -0.94
C GLY A 86 -3.73 -11.05 -1.54
N THR A 87 -4.86 -10.74 -2.19
CA THR A 87 -5.05 -9.48 -2.93
C THR A 87 -6.31 -8.74 -2.48
N ASN A 88 -6.41 -7.45 -2.82
CA ASN A 88 -7.66 -6.70 -2.69
C ASN A 88 -8.29 -6.63 -1.28
N GLY A 89 -7.48 -6.60 -0.22
CA GLY A 89 -7.98 -6.49 1.15
C GLY A 89 -8.44 -7.82 1.76
N GLU A 90 -8.02 -8.94 1.18
CA GLU A 90 -8.08 -10.23 1.84
C GLU A 90 -7.19 -10.25 3.08
N PHE A 91 -7.65 -10.91 4.14
CA PHE A 91 -6.92 -11.05 5.39
C PHE A 91 -7.18 -12.42 5.99
N LYS A 92 -6.28 -12.85 6.88
CA LYS A 92 -6.45 -14.05 7.68
C LYS A 92 -6.28 -13.76 9.17
N LEU A 93 -6.90 -14.61 9.98
CA LEU A 93 -6.69 -14.68 11.41
C LEU A 93 -5.65 -15.78 11.68
N THR A 94 -4.42 -15.39 12.01
CA THR A 94 -3.34 -16.32 12.37
C THR A 94 -3.52 -16.88 13.77
N ASP A 95 -4.12 -16.09 14.68
CA ASP A 95 -4.57 -16.51 16.00
C ASP A 95 -5.99 -15.94 16.25
N PRO A 96 -7.04 -16.71 15.88
CA PRO A 96 -8.43 -16.26 16.03
C PRO A 96 -8.84 -16.04 17.49
N ASP A 97 -8.26 -16.79 18.43
CA ASP A 97 -8.58 -16.68 19.85
C ASP A 97 -8.01 -15.40 20.45
N GLU A 98 -6.78 -15.01 20.08
CA GLU A 98 -6.19 -13.74 20.50
C GLU A 98 -6.97 -12.54 19.92
N VAL A 99 -7.42 -12.63 18.67
CA VAL A 99 -8.28 -11.59 18.07
C VAL A 99 -9.60 -11.48 18.83
N ALA A 100 -10.23 -12.61 19.18
CA ALA A 100 -11.46 -12.61 19.97
C ALA A 100 -11.25 -12.07 21.39
N ARG A 101 -10.13 -12.38 22.03
CA ARG A 101 -9.77 -11.86 23.36
C ARG A 101 -9.63 -10.34 23.33
N ARG A 102 -8.85 -9.80 22.38
CA ARG A 102 -8.68 -8.35 22.21
C ARG A 102 -10.00 -7.65 21.86
N TRP A 103 -10.86 -8.29 21.06
CA TRP A 103 -12.20 -7.75 20.80
C TRP A 103 -13.07 -7.73 22.07
N GLY A 104 -13.01 -8.79 22.88
CA GLY A 104 -13.66 -8.88 24.18
C GLY A 104 -13.21 -7.74 25.10
N GLU A 105 -11.90 -7.51 25.21
CA GLU A 105 -11.31 -6.40 25.95
C GLU A 105 -11.80 -5.05 25.44
N ARG A 106 -11.78 -4.82 24.11
CA ARG A 106 -12.24 -3.58 23.48
C ARG A 106 -13.70 -3.25 23.76
N LYS A 107 -14.55 -4.27 23.93
CA LYS A 107 -16.00 -4.13 24.17
C LYS A 107 -16.42 -4.41 25.61
N SER A 108 -15.46 -4.65 26.52
CA SER A 108 -15.72 -5.10 27.90
C SER A 108 -16.63 -6.33 27.98
N LYS A 109 -16.41 -7.31 27.11
CA LYS A 109 -17.14 -8.59 27.02
C LYS A 109 -16.21 -9.75 27.40
N PRO A 110 -16.10 -10.13 28.69
CA PRO A 110 -15.14 -11.14 29.15
C PRO A 110 -15.41 -12.55 28.61
N ASN A 111 -16.65 -12.83 28.18
CA ASN A 111 -17.05 -14.11 27.60
C ASN A 111 -16.96 -14.12 26.06
N MET A 112 -16.17 -13.22 25.46
CA MET A 112 -15.93 -13.21 24.02
C MET A 112 -15.02 -14.38 23.62
N ASN A 113 -15.31 -15.01 22.49
CA ASN A 113 -14.51 -16.09 21.91
C ASN A 113 -14.65 -16.06 20.37
N TYR A 114 -13.87 -16.89 19.68
CA TYR A 114 -13.89 -16.92 18.23
C TYR A 114 -15.25 -17.31 17.65
N ASP A 115 -15.96 -18.27 18.25
CA ASP A 115 -17.30 -18.68 17.78
C ASP A 115 -18.27 -17.49 17.70
N LYS A 116 -18.34 -16.69 18.77
CA LYS A 116 -19.18 -15.47 18.83
C LYS A 116 -18.70 -14.38 17.88
N LEU A 117 -17.39 -14.18 17.78
CA LEU A 117 -16.81 -13.19 16.87
C LEU A 117 -17.08 -13.55 15.41
N SER A 118 -16.84 -14.81 15.04
CA SER A 118 -17.06 -15.33 13.68
C SER A 118 -18.51 -15.21 13.26
N ARG A 119 -19.46 -15.32 14.21
CA ARG A 119 -20.89 -15.11 13.92
C ARG A 119 -21.21 -13.67 13.53
N ALA A 120 -20.50 -12.69 14.06
CA ALA A 120 -20.63 -11.28 13.70
C ALA A 120 -19.91 -10.92 12.38
N LEU A 121 -19.10 -11.83 11.82
CA LEU A 121 -18.46 -11.69 10.52
C LEU A 121 -19.27 -12.26 9.35
N ARG A 122 -20.30 -13.07 9.65
CA ARG A 122 -21.20 -13.68 8.65
C ARG A 122 -22.32 -12.72 8.27
#